data_AF-A0A0C2YWN6-F1
#
_entry.id   AF-A0A0C2YWN6-F1
#
_cell.length_a   1.000
_cell.length_b   1.000
_cell.length_c   1.000
_cell.angle_alpha   90.00
_cell.angle_beta   90.00
_cell.angle_gamma   90.00
#
_symmetry.space_group_name_H-M   'P 1'
#
loop_
_entity.id
_entity.type
_entity.pdbx_description
1 polymer ?
#
loop_
_entity_poly.entity_id
_entity_poly.type
_entity_poly.pdbx_seq_one_letter_code
_entity_poly.pdbx_strand_id
1 'polypeptide(L)'
;MTASRLIPALVIALLAPPLSLGTVHAGEVTEAEACQTQLDELGANLRGAPMGAIGRPGQPPVKLDNGKWYPVSEIDSIRQELHRAARLCREGKTHEGLNELNLVRRHFDLAALPHPESHGVQK
;
A
#
# COMPACT_ATOMS: atom_id res chain seq x y z
N MET A 1 42.87 -60.12 25.29
CA MET A 1 41.44 -60.05 24.93
C MET A 1 41.31 -59.14 23.72
N THR A 2 40.67 -59.64 22.65
CA THR A 2 39.96 -58.96 21.52
C THR A 2 40.71 -57.86 20.74
N ALA A 3 41.14 -58.14 19.50
CA ALA A 3 40.42 -57.99 18.20
C ALA A 3 40.54 -56.55 17.62
N SER A 4 41.26 -56.27 16.51
CA SER A 4 41.10 -56.63 15.07
C SER A 4 40.24 -55.62 14.28
N ARG A 5 40.76 -55.22 13.09
CA ARG A 5 40.11 -54.64 11.85
C ARG A 5 39.95 -53.10 11.78
N LEU A 6 40.60 -52.37 10.85
CA LEU A 6 40.48 -52.18 9.37
C LEU A 6 39.61 -50.95 8.95
N ILE A 7 40.27 -49.89 8.42
CA ILE A 7 40.02 -48.98 7.25
C ILE A 7 38.56 -48.91 6.69
N PRO A 8 37.93 -47.74 6.36
CA PRO A 8 38.35 -46.85 5.26
C PRO A 8 38.04 -45.34 5.28
N ALA A 9 38.66 -44.68 4.30
CA ALA A 9 38.53 -43.29 3.90
C ALA A 9 37.09 -42.86 3.56
N LEU A 10 36.77 -41.58 3.83
CA LEU A 10 35.69 -40.89 3.13
C LEU A 10 36.11 -39.45 2.83
N VAL A 11 36.38 -39.21 1.55
CA VAL A 11 36.44 -37.89 0.93
C VAL A 11 35.02 -37.33 0.89
N ILE A 12 34.78 -36.17 1.49
CA ILE A 12 33.64 -35.32 1.11
C ILE A 12 34.18 -33.90 0.92
N ALA A 13 34.40 -33.56 -0.35
CA ALA A 13 34.48 -32.19 -0.80
C ALA A 13 33.09 -31.55 -0.64
N LEU A 14 32.94 -30.64 0.31
CA LEU A 14 31.76 -29.78 0.39
C LEU A 14 32.02 -28.53 -0.45
N LEU A 15 31.31 -28.47 -1.58
CA LEU A 15 31.15 -27.28 -2.39
C LEU A 15 30.67 -26.13 -1.50
N ALA A 16 31.47 -25.07 -1.38
CA ALA A 16 30.97 -23.78 -0.93
C ALA A 16 30.06 -23.20 -2.03
N PRO A 17 28.79 -22.86 -1.75
CA PRO A 17 28.00 -22.09 -2.69
C PRO A 17 28.61 -20.68 -2.83
N PRO A 18 28.53 -20.06 -4.01
CA PRO A 18 29.03 -18.71 -4.19
C PRO A 18 28.25 -17.75 -3.29
N LEU A 19 28.99 -16.94 -2.54
CA LEU A 19 28.47 -15.76 -1.87
C LEU A 19 27.88 -14.84 -2.94
N SER A 20 26.57 -14.92 -3.17
CA SER A 20 25.85 -13.91 -3.91
C SER A 20 26.08 -12.59 -3.18
N LEU A 21 26.80 -11.67 -3.84
CA LEU A 21 26.80 -10.26 -3.47
C LEU A 21 25.35 -9.79 -3.47
N GLY A 22 24.75 -9.71 -2.29
CA GLY A 22 23.50 -9.00 -2.08
C GLY A 22 23.76 -7.53 -2.40
N THR A 23 23.29 -7.10 -3.56
CA THR A 23 23.19 -5.70 -3.93
C THR A 23 22.38 -4.97 -2.86
N VAL A 24 22.95 -3.90 -2.31
CA VAL A 24 22.23 -2.95 -1.46
C VAL A 24 21.12 -2.33 -2.30
N HIS A 25 19.86 -2.75 -2.10
CA HIS A 25 18.70 -2.00 -2.62
C HIS A 25 18.56 -0.73 -1.79
N ALA A 26 18.88 0.40 -2.41
CA ALA A 26 18.59 1.71 -1.87
C ALA A 26 17.07 1.89 -1.82
N GLY A 27 16.49 1.79 -0.61
CA GLY A 27 15.21 2.41 -0.20
C GLY A 27 14.06 2.41 -1.20
N GLU A 28 13.68 1.25 -1.75
CA GLU A 28 12.45 1.13 -2.52
C GLU A 28 11.28 1.00 -1.53
N VAL A 29 10.47 2.07 -1.41
CA VAL A 29 9.21 2.00 -0.67
C VAL A 29 8.34 0.97 -1.37
N THR A 30 7.97 -0.09 -0.65
CA THR A 30 7.12 -1.13 -1.23
C THR A 30 5.77 -0.54 -1.61
N GLU A 31 5.10 -1.10 -2.63
CA GLU A 31 3.77 -0.64 -3.00
C GLU A 31 2.81 -0.65 -1.80
N ALA A 32 2.94 -1.65 -0.91
CA ALA A 32 2.11 -1.78 0.28
C ALA A 32 2.32 -0.61 1.25
N GLU A 33 3.57 -0.20 1.49
CA GLU A 33 3.91 0.98 2.29
C GLU A 33 3.42 2.26 1.62
N ALA A 34 3.51 2.35 0.29
CA ALA A 34 2.98 3.47 -0.48
C ALA A 34 1.45 3.58 -0.31
N CYS A 35 0.72 2.47 -0.40
CA CYS A 35 -0.73 2.52 -0.18
C CYS A 35 -1.08 2.91 1.26
N GLN A 36 -0.40 2.36 2.26
CA GLN A 36 -0.67 2.72 3.65
C GLN A 36 -0.40 4.21 3.91
N THR A 37 0.70 4.74 3.40
CA THR A 37 1.03 6.17 3.50
C THR A 37 -0.08 7.04 2.89
N GLN A 38 -0.60 6.65 1.73
CA GLN A 38 -1.67 7.39 1.05
C GLN A 38 -3.00 7.31 1.77
N LEU A 39 -3.33 6.17 2.39
CA LEU A 39 -4.52 6.05 3.24
C LEU A 39 -4.47 7.01 4.43
N ASP A 40 -3.30 7.13 5.06
CA ASP A 40 -3.10 8.00 6.22
C ASP A 40 -3.16 9.49 5.83
N GLU A 41 -2.51 9.87 4.73
CA GLU A 41 -2.55 11.24 4.20
C GLU A 41 -3.96 11.68 3.81
N LEU A 42 -4.69 10.84 3.06
CA LEU A 42 -6.04 11.15 2.61
C LEU A 42 -7.06 11.08 3.74
N GLY A 43 -6.86 10.17 4.70
CA GLY A 43 -7.65 10.13 5.93
C GLY A 43 -7.49 11.41 6.76
N ALA A 44 -6.29 11.98 6.82
CA ALA A 44 -6.03 13.24 7.50
C ALA A 44 -6.77 14.44 6.87
N ASN A 45 -7.01 14.42 5.55
CA ASN A 45 -7.80 15.45 4.87
C ASN A 45 -9.28 15.44 5.27
N LEU A 46 -9.78 14.34 5.85
CA LEU A 46 -11.13 14.23 6.37
C LEU A 46 -11.27 14.70 7.83
N ARG A 47 -10.21 15.20 8.46
CA ARG A 47 -10.34 15.79 9.81
C ARG A 47 -11.28 17.00 9.77
N GLY A 48 -12.10 17.10 10.82
CA GLY A 48 -13.21 18.06 10.90
C GLY A 48 -14.52 17.57 10.27
N ALA A 49 -14.52 16.44 9.54
CA ALA A 49 -15.73 15.90 8.96
C ALA A 49 -16.68 15.29 10.03
N PRO A 50 -18.00 15.56 9.99
CA PRO A 50 -18.95 14.96 10.92
C PRO A 50 -19.04 13.45 10.69
N MET A 51 -18.85 12.65 11.73
CA MET A 51 -18.93 11.20 11.65
C MET A 51 -20.39 10.73 11.59
N GLY A 52 -20.69 9.76 10.71
CA GLY A 52 -22.01 9.12 10.63
C GLY A 52 -23.15 10.02 10.10
N ALA A 53 -22.85 11.22 9.63
CA ALA A 53 -23.82 12.10 9.01
C ALA A 53 -24.00 11.70 7.54
N ILE A 54 -25.08 10.97 7.23
CA ILE A 54 -25.48 10.72 5.84
C ILE A 54 -25.93 12.05 5.22
N GLY A 55 -25.34 12.46 4.11
CA GLY A 55 -25.74 13.66 3.38
C GLY A 55 -27.23 13.68 3.06
N ARG A 56 -27.95 14.68 3.56
CA ARG A 56 -29.38 14.89 3.27
C ARG A 56 -29.59 16.14 2.41
N PRO A 57 -30.66 16.19 1.59
CA PRO A 57 -31.03 17.41 0.88
C PRO A 57 -31.18 18.60 1.85
N GLY A 58 -30.60 19.74 1.49
CA GLY A 58 -30.66 20.98 2.29
C GLY A 58 -29.68 21.06 3.46
N GLN A 59 -28.83 20.03 3.68
CA GLN A 59 -27.79 20.11 4.69
C GLN A 59 -26.70 21.10 4.27
N PRO A 60 -26.27 22.03 5.14
CA PRO A 60 -25.21 22.96 4.80
C PRO A 60 -23.88 22.22 4.58
N PRO A 61 -23.01 22.74 3.70
CA PRO A 61 -21.67 22.19 3.53
C PRO A 61 -20.86 22.33 4.82
N VAL A 62 -19.85 21.48 4.97
CA VAL A 62 -18.93 21.49 6.12
C VAL A 62 -17.55 21.90 5.64
N LYS A 63 -16.90 22.77 6.41
CA LYS A 63 -15.50 23.11 6.21
C LYS A 63 -14.61 22.05 6.87
N LEU A 64 -13.75 21.42 6.10
CA LEU A 64 -12.74 20.49 6.62
C LEU A 64 -11.49 21.26 7.06
N ASP A 65 -10.61 20.58 7.80
CA ASP A 65 -9.36 21.17 8.31
C ASP A 65 -8.40 21.61 7.20
N ASN A 66 -8.56 21.06 5.98
CA ASN A 66 -7.84 21.50 4.78
C ASN A 66 -8.31 22.88 4.26
N GLY A 67 -9.29 23.52 4.91
CA GLY A 67 -9.80 24.84 4.60
C GLY A 67 -10.88 24.90 3.52
N LYS A 68 -11.19 23.78 2.86
CA LYS A 68 -12.21 23.68 1.80
C LYS A 68 -13.58 23.29 2.36
N TRP A 69 -14.64 23.74 1.69
CA TRP A 69 -16.03 23.41 2.03
C TRP A 69 -16.53 22.27 1.15
N TYR A 70 -17.17 21.29 1.76
CA TYR A 70 -17.68 20.11 1.08
C TYR A 70 -19.16 19.87 1.43
N PRO A 71 -20.01 19.52 0.46
CA PRO A 71 -21.31 18.91 0.75
C PRO A 71 -21.12 17.66 1.61
N VAL A 72 -22.01 17.43 2.58
CA VAL A 72 -21.93 16.25 3.46
C VAL A 72 -22.03 14.94 2.65
N SER A 73 -22.82 14.92 1.57
CA SER A 73 -22.90 13.77 0.67
C SER A 73 -21.57 13.46 -0.03
N GLU A 74 -20.76 14.48 -0.32
CA GLU A 74 -19.44 14.28 -0.92
C GLU A 74 -18.46 13.69 0.09
N ILE A 75 -18.49 14.17 1.34
CA ILE A 75 -17.70 13.60 2.44
C ILE A 75 -18.00 12.10 2.60
N ASP A 76 -19.27 11.70 2.48
CA ASP A 76 -19.65 10.28 2.54
C ASP A 76 -19.10 9.46 1.37
N SER A 77 -19.12 10.01 0.15
CA SER A 77 -18.49 9.36 -1.02
C SER A 77 -16.99 9.16 -0.80
N ILE A 78 -16.28 10.22 -0.36
CA ILE A 78 -14.84 10.14 -0.08
C ILE A 78 -14.55 9.05 0.96
N ARG A 79 -15.35 8.94 2.02
CA ARG A 79 -15.20 7.87 3.03
C ARG A 79 -15.40 6.48 2.45
N GLN A 80 -16.42 6.29 1.60
CA GLN A 80 -16.69 4.99 0.98
C GLN A 80 -15.54 4.56 0.06
N GLU A 81 -15.01 5.49 -0.73
CA GLU A 81 -13.84 5.26 -1.59
C GLU A 81 -12.59 4.95 -0.77
N LEU A 82 -12.32 5.71 0.30
CA LEU A 82 -11.19 5.48 1.19
C LEU A 82 -11.30 4.11 1.90
N HIS A 83 -12.50 3.71 2.33
CA HIS A 83 -12.73 2.38 2.91
C HIS A 83 -12.51 1.26 1.89
N ARG A 84 -12.91 1.47 0.63
CA ARG A 84 -12.69 0.51 -0.46
C ARG A 84 -11.20 0.36 -0.76
N ALA A 85 -10.48 1.47 -0.90
CA ALA A 85 -9.03 1.47 -1.06
C ALA A 85 -8.32 0.73 0.09
N ALA A 86 -8.71 1.04 1.34
CA ALA A 86 -8.14 0.41 2.53
C ALA A 86 -8.32 -1.11 2.54
N ARG A 87 -9.48 -1.60 2.06
CA ARG A 87 -9.72 -3.03 1.92
C ARG A 87 -8.81 -3.65 0.87
N LEU A 88 -8.71 -3.05 -0.32
CA LEU A 88 -7.87 -3.58 -1.41
C LEU A 88 -6.40 -3.67 -1.00
N CYS A 89 -5.88 -2.65 -0.33
CA CYS A 89 -4.48 -2.66 0.13
C CYS A 89 -4.23 -3.71 1.20
N ARG A 90 -5.17 -3.94 2.13
CA ARG A 90 -5.07 -5.05 3.09
C ARG A 90 -5.17 -6.43 2.45
N GLU A 91 -5.88 -6.56 1.33
CA GLU A 91 -5.97 -7.79 0.53
C GLU A 91 -4.72 -8.02 -0.36
N GLY A 92 -3.72 -7.12 -0.33
CA GLY A 92 -2.54 -7.19 -1.19
C GLY A 92 -2.81 -6.79 -2.65
N LYS A 93 -4.00 -6.26 -2.96
CA LYS A 93 -4.38 -5.73 -4.27
C LYS A 93 -3.96 -4.26 -4.38
N THR A 94 -2.66 -4.04 -4.28
CA THR A 94 -2.12 -2.71 -4.03
C THR A 94 -2.30 -1.78 -5.22
N HIS A 95 -2.14 -2.29 -6.45
CA HIS A 95 -2.38 -1.53 -7.67
C HIS A 95 -3.83 -1.02 -7.73
N GLU A 96 -4.81 -1.89 -7.48
CA GLU A 96 -6.22 -1.52 -7.43
C GLU A 96 -6.53 -0.57 -6.26
N GLY A 97 -5.88 -0.77 -5.12
CA GLY A 97 -5.98 0.14 -3.98
C GLY A 97 -5.47 1.54 -4.30
N LEU A 98 -4.34 1.68 -4.98
CA LEU A 98 -3.80 2.96 -5.44
C LEU A 98 -4.71 3.63 -6.49
N ASN A 99 -5.34 2.84 -7.37
CA ASN A 99 -6.35 3.35 -8.30
C ASN A 99 -7.57 3.94 -7.57
N GLU A 100 -8.08 3.27 -6.52
CA GLU A 100 -9.18 3.78 -5.70
C GLU A 100 -8.76 5.04 -4.90
N LEU A 101 -7.52 5.09 -4.37
CA LEU A 101 -6.99 6.29 -3.74
C LEU A 101 -6.95 7.48 -4.70
N ASN A 102 -6.80 7.23 -6.01
CA ASN A 102 -6.86 8.26 -7.02
C ASN A 102 -8.28 8.80 -7.30
N LEU A 103 -9.34 8.11 -6.89
CA LEU A 103 -10.69 8.70 -6.86
C LEU A 103 -10.78 9.71 -5.71
N VAL A 104 -10.33 9.29 -4.52
CA VAL A 104 -10.29 10.15 -3.32
C VAL A 104 -9.44 11.41 -3.56
N ARG A 105 -8.28 11.28 -4.23
CA ARG A 105 -7.39 12.42 -4.54
C ARG A 105 -8.06 13.47 -5.42
N ARG A 106 -8.97 13.09 -6.32
CA ARG A 106 -9.70 14.04 -7.18
C ARG A 106 -10.62 14.95 -6.37
N HIS A 107 -11.27 14.43 -5.33
CA HIS A 107 -12.08 15.26 -4.42
C HIS A 107 -11.27 16.35 -3.69
N PHE A 108 -9.97 16.15 -3.56
CA PHE A 108 -9.07 17.11 -2.92
C PHE A 108 -8.29 17.99 -3.90
N ASP A 109 -8.52 17.83 -5.21
CA ASP A 109 -7.74 18.44 -6.30
C ASP A 109 -6.24 18.09 -6.25
N LEU A 110 -5.92 16.87 -5.81
CA LEU A 110 -4.56 16.38 -5.73
C LEU A 110 -4.16 15.65 -7.01
N ALA A 111 -2.89 15.78 -7.41
CA ALA A 111 -2.34 15.07 -8.56
C ALA A 111 -2.49 13.55 -8.39
N ALA A 112 -2.74 12.81 -9.47
CA ALA A 112 -2.85 11.36 -9.38
C ALA A 112 -1.52 10.71 -8.94
N LEU A 113 -1.61 9.64 -8.16
CA LEU A 113 -0.47 8.80 -7.81
C LEU A 113 0.09 8.12 -9.05
N PRO A 114 1.42 7.95 -9.14
CA PRO A 114 2.01 7.09 -10.14
C PRO A 114 1.58 5.65 -9.85
N HIS A 115 0.94 5.00 -10.82
CA HIS A 115 0.69 3.57 -10.74
C HIS A 115 1.89 2.84 -11.36
N PRO A 116 2.34 1.73 -10.75
CA PRO A 116 3.19 0.80 -11.48
C PRO A 116 2.44 0.39 -12.75
N GLU A 117 3.09 0.49 -13.90
CA GLU A 117 2.48 0.20 -15.19
C GLU A 117 1.80 -1.17 -15.13
N SER A 118 0.48 -1.21 -15.36
CA SER A 118 -0.32 -2.45 -15.34
C SER A 118 0.05 -3.43 -16.46
N HIS A 119 0.99 -3.06 -17.32
CA HIS A 119 1.55 -3.90 -18.35
C HIS A 119 3.04 -3.66 -18.38
N GLY A 120 3.83 -4.66 -17.97
CA GLY A 120 5.17 -4.74 -18.50
C GLY A 120 5.05 -4.70 -20.02
N VAL A 121 5.59 -3.64 -20.62
CA VAL A 121 5.95 -3.68 -22.03
C VAL A 121 6.92 -4.85 -22.15
N GLN A 122 6.41 -6.02 -22.52
CA GLN A 122 7.25 -7.05 -23.07
C GLN A 122 7.85 -6.43 -24.32
N LYS A 123 9.14 -6.13 -24.21
CA LYS A 123 10.13 -5.73 -25.22
C LYS A 123 9.65 -5.61 -26.66
#